data_AF-A0A3N5HJT7-F1
#
_entry.id   AF-A0A3N5HJT7-F1
#
_cell.length_a   1.000
_cell.length_b   1.000
_cell.length_c   1.000
_cell.angle_alpha   90.00
_cell.angle_beta   90.00
_cell.angle_gamma   90.00
#
_symmetry.space_group_name_H-M   'P 1'
#
loop_
_entity.id
_entity.type
_entity.pdbx_description
1 polymer ?
#
loop_
_entity_poly.entity_id
_entity_poly.type
_entity_poly.pdbx_seq_one_letter_code
_entity_poly.pdbx_strand_id
1 'polypeptide(L)'
;MTLYRNISAQWGITAKLATLFVLFGFVPMAVVGLIAYKASLTIEGTAGTRFQNVAEGVADKIDRNLFERYGDVQAFGINRVIDQRASWYRTEEQNNPTIEVMNQYVDTYDLYYLTMLVDLEGRVIAVNSKDGDGKPVQSQDLYRKNYRETAWFRALKAQQFTTTMPFAAPGNATMTGTYIEDLHVDPDVKAAYPGDDGLTLGFSAPVYRDGKVVAYWTNRAKFSLVEDILRTTQQELKAAGFPGASVVLLDKDGRILADYDPAEASTEQIRHDFTTLMTTNLADRGLTAVKGAVAGKTGFANVLHHRNGVLRMTGYTHLKGALGYPGMNWSVLVSVNHAGATADAQAINRNVLIAIIVCVALILPIGIIIGRIGVRGISRVSEAAVKLAGGAIDTRVPVTTTDEI
;
A
#
# COMPACT_ATOMS: atom_id res chain seq x y z
N MET A 1 -9.27 -33.32 -45.99
CA MET A 1 -8.45 -32.26 -46.62
C MET A 1 -9.07 -31.75 -47.93
N THR A 2 -10.41 -31.64 -47.99
CA THR A 2 -11.16 -31.48 -49.27
C THR A 2 -12.24 -30.40 -49.21
N LEU A 3 -12.33 -29.63 -48.12
CA LEU A 3 -13.31 -28.55 -47.96
C LEU A 3 -12.77 -27.15 -48.34
N TYR A 4 -11.45 -26.94 -48.33
CA TYR A 4 -10.84 -25.63 -48.64
C TYR A 4 -10.74 -25.32 -50.14
N ARG A 5 -11.01 -26.29 -51.02
CA ARG A 5 -10.73 -26.17 -52.45
C ARG A 5 -11.85 -25.49 -53.26
N ASN A 6 -13.04 -25.31 -52.68
CA ASN A 6 -14.22 -24.80 -53.41
C ASN A 6 -14.61 -23.35 -53.12
N ILE A 7 -14.14 -22.72 -52.04
CA ILE A 7 -14.52 -21.32 -51.73
C ILE A 7 -13.71 -20.33 -52.58
N SER A 8 -12.44 -20.62 -52.87
CA SER A 8 -11.57 -19.75 -53.68
C SER A 8 -11.80 -19.89 -55.20
N ALA A 9 -12.57 -20.88 -55.64
CA ALA A 9 -12.79 -21.12 -57.07
C ALA A 9 -13.82 -20.15 -57.69
N GLN A 10 -14.71 -19.53 -56.89
CA GLN A 10 -15.76 -18.61 -57.37
C GLN A 10 -15.38 -17.12 -57.28
N TRP A 11 -14.25 -16.78 -56.68
CA TRP A 11 -13.86 -15.38 -56.47
C TRP A 11 -13.06 -14.86 -57.67
N GLY A 12 -13.44 -13.68 -58.18
CA GLY A 12 -12.65 -12.99 -59.21
C GLY A 12 -11.23 -12.67 -58.70
N ILE A 13 -10.26 -12.58 -59.62
CA ILE A 13 -8.84 -12.36 -59.29
C ILE A 13 -8.65 -11.10 -58.42
N THR A 14 -9.46 -10.07 -58.63
CA THR A 14 -9.47 -8.83 -57.83
C THR A 14 -9.74 -9.10 -56.36
N ALA A 15 -10.73 -9.96 -56.06
CA ALA A 15 -11.08 -10.30 -54.69
C ALA A 15 -9.98 -11.12 -54.01
N LYS A 16 -9.31 -12.01 -54.76
CA LYS A 16 -8.16 -12.78 -54.26
C LYS A 16 -6.98 -11.88 -53.90
N LEU A 17 -6.60 -10.97 -54.80
CA LEU A 17 -5.50 -10.02 -54.58
C LEU A 17 -5.82 -9.04 -53.44
N ALA A 18 -7.03 -8.48 -53.41
CA ALA A 18 -7.45 -7.59 -52.33
C ALA A 18 -7.42 -8.31 -50.97
N THR A 19 -7.89 -9.57 -50.92
CA THR A 19 -7.83 -10.38 -49.69
C THR A 19 -6.38 -10.66 -49.27
N LEU A 20 -5.49 -10.97 -50.22
CA LEU A 20 -4.08 -11.19 -49.92
C LEU A 20 -3.43 -9.93 -49.33
N PHE A 21 -3.69 -8.75 -49.90
CA PHE A 21 -3.16 -7.49 -49.38
C PHE A 21 -3.73 -7.13 -48.01
N VAL A 22 -5.03 -7.35 -47.81
CA VAL A 22 -5.67 -7.16 -46.50
C VAL A 22 -5.06 -8.10 -45.47
N LEU A 23 -4.87 -9.38 -45.78
CA LEU A 23 -4.23 -10.34 -44.88
C LEU A 23 -2.78 -9.97 -44.59
N PHE A 24 -2.00 -9.58 -45.61
CA PHE A 24 -0.60 -9.21 -45.46
C PHE A 24 -0.41 -7.96 -44.60
N GLY A 25 -1.34 -7.00 -44.67
CA GLY A 25 -1.33 -5.83 -43.79
C GLY A 25 -1.91 -6.12 -42.40
N PHE A 26 -3.00 -6.88 -42.32
CA PHE A 26 -3.71 -7.15 -41.08
C PHE A 26 -2.94 -8.06 -40.13
N VAL A 27 -2.30 -9.12 -40.63
CA VAL A 27 -1.62 -10.11 -39.78
C VAL A 27 -0.48 -9.47 -38.95
N PRO A 28 0.47 -8.71 -39.53
CA PRO A 28 1.48 -8.00 -38.74
C PRO A 28 0.88 -7.01 -37.75
N MET A 29 -0.19 -6.30 -38.12
CA MET A 29 -0.89 -5.39 -37.22
C MET A 29 -1.56 -6.09 -36.04
N ALA A 30 -2.17 -7.26 -36.28
CA ALA A 30 -2.74 -8.08 -35.22
C ALA A 30 -1.64 -8.58 -34.26
N VAL A 31 -0.46 -8.92 -34.78
CA VAL A 31 0.71 -9.26 -33.95
C VAL A 31 1.15 -8.07 -33.10
N VAL A 32 1.26 -6.87 -33.69
CA VAL A 32 1.57 -5.63 -32.93
C VAL A 32 0.52 -5.35 -31.87
N GLY A 33 -0.77 -5.52 -32.19
CA GLY A 33 -1.88 -5.39 -31.24
C GLY A 33 -1.78 -6.38 -30.08
N LEU A 34 -1.45 -7.64 -30.35
CA LEU A 34 -1.23 -8.66 -29.32
C LEU A 34 -0.04 -8.32 -28.42
N ILE A 35 1.07 -7.84 -29.01
CA ILE A 35 2.24 -7.40 -28.25
C ILE A 35 1.89 -6.22 -27.36
N ALA A 36 1.17 -5.22 -27.89
CA ALA A 36 0.74 -4.06 -27.13
C ALA A 36 -0.22 -4.44 -25.98
N TYR A 37 -1.14 -5.38 -26.22
CA TYR A 37 -2.02 -5.90 -25.18
C TYR A 37 -1.23 -6.61 -24.06
N LYS A 38 -0.28 -7.48 -24.41
CA LYS A 38 0.59 -8.12 -23.42
C LYS A 38 1.45 -7.11 -22.65
N ALA A 39 1.99 -6.10 -23.34
CA ALA A 39 2.74 -5.02 -22.71
C ALA A 39 1.87 -4.24 -21.71
N SER A 40 0.62 -3.95 -22.06
CA SER A 40 -0.34 -3.29 -21.16
C SER A 40 -0.56 -4.11 -19.87
N LEU A 41 -0.77 -5.42 -19.97
CA LEU A 41 -0.92 -6.28 -18.78
C LEU A 41 0.33 -6.28 -17.89
N THR A 42 1.52 -6.28 -18.49
CA THR A 42 2.79 -6.18 -17.76
C THR A 42 2.94 -4.83 -17.04
N ILE A 43 2.49 -3.73 -17.68
CA ILE A 43 2.51 -2.40 -17.07
C ILE A 43 1.55 -2.34 -15.88
N GLU A 44 0.34 -2.89 -16.01
CA GLU A 44 -0.62 -2.97 -14.89
C GLU A 44 -0.06 -3.78 -13.72
N GLY A 45 0.58 -4.92 -13.99
CA GLY A 45 1.25 -5.71 -12.95
C GLY A 45 2.40 -4.95 -12.28
N THR A 46 3.18 -4.20 -13.06
CA THR A 46 4.27 -3.35 -12.55
C THR A 46 3.74 -2.22 -11.67
N ALA A 47 2.62 -1.59 -12.06
CA ALA A 47 1.93 -0.60 -11.24
C ALA A 47 1.43 -1.22 -9.93
N GLY A 48 0.86 -2.43 -9.97
CA GLY A 48 0.45 -3.16 -8.77
C GLY A 48 1.61 -3.42 -7.81
N THR A 49 2.71 -3.97 -8.31
CA THR A 49 3.94 -4.22 -7.53
C THR A 49 4.51 -2.93 -6.95
N ARG A 50 4.42 -1.79 -7.66
CA ARG A 50 4.84 -0.49 -7.11
C ARG A 50 4.09 -0.15 -5.83
N PHE A 51 2.76 -0.27 -5.80
CA PHE A 51 1.98 0.05 -4.60
C PHE A 51 2.11 -1.01 -3.50
N GLN A 52 2.37 -2.27 -3.87
CA GLN A 52 2.79 -3.30 -2.92
C GLN A 52 4.08 -2.87 -2.20
N ASN A 53 5.11 -2.48 -2.95
CA ASN A 53 6.39 -2.04 -2.38
C ASN A 53 6.23 -0.80 -1.48
N VAL A 54 5.31 0.12 -1.82
CA VAL A 54 4.97 1.25 -0.95
C VAL A 54 4.35 0.75 0.36
N ALA A 55 3.39 -0.18 0.31
CA ALA A 55 2.80 -0.77 1.52
C ALA A 55 3.85 -1.49 2.39
N GLU A 56 4.78 -2.23 1.77
CA GLU A 56 5.93 -2.85 2.44
C GLU A 56 6.84 -1.81 3.11
N GLY A 57 7.14 -0.71 2.42
CA GLY A 57 7.92 0.40 2.98
C GLY A 57 7.24 1.08 4.18
N VAL A 58 5.91 1.24 4.15
CA VAL A 58 5.15 1.75 5.30
C VAL A 58 5.23 0.79 6.48
N ALA A 59 5.02 -0.51 6.23
CA ALA A 59 5.09 -1.53 7.28
C ALA A 59 6.47 -1.58 7.95
N ASP A 60 7.56 -1.56 7.16
CA ASP A 60 8.94 -1.53 7.69
C ASP A 60 9.22 -0.25 8.51
N LYS A 61 8.75 0.92 8.05
CA LYS A 61 8.86 2.18 8.80
C LYS A 61 8.13 2.10 10.15
N ILE A 62 6.92 1.54 10.18
CA ILE A 62 6.16 1.35 11.43
C ILE A 62 6.91 0.37 12.34
N ASP A 63 7.30 -0.81 11.84
CA ASP A 63 7.98 -1.84 12.61
C ASP A 63 9.28 -1.30 13.25
N ARG A 64 10.07 -0.51 12.51
CA ARG A 64 11.31 0.10 13.04
C ARG A 64 11.05 1.18 14.07
N ASN A 65 10.05 2.04 13.86
CA ASN A 65 9.72 3.07 14.84
C ASN A 65 9.20 2.45 16.15
N LEU A 66 8.39 1.40 16.07
CA LEU A 66 7.88 0.72 17.25
C LEU A 66 8.93 -0.18 17.94
N PHE A 67 9.90 -0.72 17.19
CA PHE A 67 11.10 -1.34 17.74
C PHE A 67 11.85 -0.40 18.68
N GLU A 68 12.03 0.88 18.30
CA GLU A 68 12.68 1.85 19.18
C GLU A 68 11.91 2.03 20.48
N ARG A 69 10.58 2.21 20.42
CA ARG A 69 9.74 2.36 21.62
C ARG A 69 9.81 1.14 22.54
N TYR A 70 9.93 -0.06 21.95
CA TYR A 70 10.12 -1.31 22.69
C TYR A 70 11.43 -1.30 23.50
N GLY A 71 12.49 -0.70 22.96
CA GLY A 71 13.78 -0.52 23.64
C GLY A 71 13.80 0.66 24.61
N ASP A 72 13.22 1.80 24.24
CA ASP A 72 13.23 3.05 25.00
C ASP A 72 12.68 2.85 26.42
N VAL A 73 11.55 2.16 26.56
CA VAL A 73 10.93 1.91 27.87
C VAL A 73 11.87 1.14 28.82
N GLN A 74 12.70 0.24 28.28
CA GLN A 74 13.69 -0.49 29.06
C GLN A 74 14.86 0.41 29.41
N ALA A 75 15.34 1.21 28.45
CA ALA A 75 16.43 2.15 28.63
C ALA A 75 16.13 3.21 29.70
N PHE A 76 14.89 3.73 29.74
CA PHE A 76 14.47 4.71 30.75
C PHE A 76 14.55 4.13 32.17
N GLY A 77 14.23 2.84 32.35
CA GLY A 77 14.36 2.13 33.62
C GLY A 77 15.79 1.98 34.15
N ILE A 78 16.82 2.20 33.32
CA ILE A 78 18.23 2.13 33.72
C ILE A 78 18.64 3.35 34.55
N ASN A 79 17.91 4.48 34.45
CA ASN A 79 18.29 5.73 35.09
C ASN A 79 18.39 5.59 36.62
N ARG A 80 19.53 6.03 37.19
CA ARG A 80 19.86 5.91 38.62
C ARG A 80 19.06 6.86 39.50
N VAL A 81 18.39 7.87 38.94
CA VAL A 81 17.49 8.75 39.70
C VAL A 81 16.37 7.94 40.41
N ILE A 82 15.96 6.83 39.81
CA ILE A 82 14.93 5.91 40.34
C ILE A 82 15.38 5.31 41.69
N ASP A 83 16.68 5.24 41.96
CA ASP A 83 17.24 4.66 43.18
C ASP A 83 17.03 5.58 44.41
N GLN A 84 16.63 6.84 44.20
CA GLN A 84 16.35 7.81 45.25
C GLN A 84 14.98 7.56 45.91
N ARG A 85 14.88 6.48 46.69
CA ARG A 85 13.63 6.04 47.34
C ARG A 85 12.98 7.09 48.25
N ALA A 86 13.76 8.02 48.82
CA ALA A 86 13.23 9.09 49.66
C ALA A 86 12.32 10.07 48.90
N SER A 87 12.50 10.17 47.57
CA SER A 87 11.71 11.01 46.67
C SER A 87 10.48 10.28 46.10
N TRP A 88 10.35 8.98 46.31
CA TRP A 88 9.19 8.23 45.82
C TRP A 88 7.89 8.80 46.40
N TYR A 89 6.85 8.87 45.57
CA TYR A 89 5.53 9.42 45.92
C TYR A 89 5.51 10.92 46.24
N ARG A 90 6.64 11.63 46.08
CA ARG A 90 6.65 13.10 46.05
C ARG A 90 6.12 13.52 44.67
N THR A 91 5.02 14.26 44.65
CA THR A 91 4.30 14.57 43.40
C THR A 91 4.79 15.84 42.71
N GLU A 92 5.50 16.68 43.46
CA GLU A 92 6.08 17.92 42.94
C GLU A 92 7.47 17.65 42.34
N GLU A 93 7.71 18.17 41.13
CA GLU A 93 8.97 18.00 40.37
C GLU A 93 10.21 18.37 41.20
N GLN A 94 10.15 19.47 41.97
CA GLN A 94 11.29 19.94 42.77
C GLN A 94 11.70 18.97 43.89
N ASN A 95 10.81 18.05 44.27
CA ASN A 95 11.02 17.06 45.34
C ASN A 95 11.21 15.64 44.78
N ASN A 96 11.09 15.45 43.46
CA ASN A 96 11.18 14.16 42.81
C ASN A 96 11.96 14.26 41.49
N PRO A 97 13.28 14.00 41.51
CA PRO A 97 14.10 14.11 40.32
C PRO A 97 13.74 13.05 39.25
N THR A 98 12.95 12.02 39.60
CA THR A 98 12.37 11.10 38.59
C THR A 98 11.37 11.83 37.69
N ILE A 99 10.58 12.77 38.24
CA ILE A 99 9.62 13.59 37.46
C ILE A 99 10.38 14.52 36.51
N GLU A 100 11.47 15.14 36.98
CA GLU A 100 12.31 16.01 36.14
C GLU A 100 12.86 15.25 34.92
N VAL A 101 13.42 14.04 35.14
CA VAL A 101 13.90 13.18 34.06
C VAL A 101 12.77 12.72 33.14
N MET A 102 11.59 12.40 33.68
CA MET A 102 10.41 12.05 32.89
C MET A 102 9.98 13.22 31.98
N ASN A 103 9.99 14.45 32.49
CA ASN A 103 9.71 15.64 31.70
C ASN A 103 10.76 15.83 30.59
N GLN A 104 12.05 15.60 30.88
CA GLN A 104 13.12 15.65 29.87
C GLN A 104 12.94 14.60 28.77
N TYR A 105 12.51 13.38 29.11
CA TYR A 105 12.20 12.36 28.10
C TYR A 105 10.99 12.74 27.25
N VAL A 106 9.93 13.27 27.86
CA VAL A 106 8.74 13.70 27.12
C VAL A 106 9.08 14.86 26.17
N ASP A 107 9.86 15.84 26.61
CA ASP A 107 10.40 16.95 25.80
C ASP A 107 11.31 16.46 24.67
N THR A 108 12.27 15.57 24.96
CA THR A 108 13.25 15.10 23.96
C THR A 108 12.62 14.26 22.86
N TYR A 109 11.65 13.41 23.20
CA TYR A 109 11.07 12.46 22.25
C TYR A 109 9.81 13.02 21.55
N ASP A 110 9.07 13.93 22.19
CA ASP A 110 7.81 14.55 21.73
C ASP A 110 6.70 13.56 21.26
N LEU A 111 6.85 12.27 21.58
CA LEU A 111 5.92 11.20 21.16
C LEU A 111 5.32 10.43 22.33
N TYR A 112 5.57 10.85 23.57
CA TYR A 112 4.95 10.27 24.76
C TYR A 112 3.97 11.26 25.39
N TYR A 113 2.75 10.79 25.69
CA TYR A 113 1.81 11.52 26.55
C TYR A 113 2.26 11.40 28.01
N LEU A 114 2.37 10.16 28.49
CA LEU A 114 2.69 9.87 29.88
C LEU A 114 3.86 8.90 29.96
N THR A 115 4.78 9.17 30.87
CA THR A 115 5.78 8.21 31.33
C THR A 115 5.59 8.03 32.82
N MET A 116 5.44 6.79 33.27
CA MET A 116 5.04 6.45 34.63
C MET A 116 5.93 5.37 35.22
N LEU A 117 6.25 5.53 36.50
CA LEU A 117 6.93 4.53 37.30
C LEU A 117 5.99 4.07 38.40
N VAL A 118 5.78 2.76 38.53
CA VAL A 118 4.96 2.16 39.59
C VAL A 118 5.75 1.17 40.43
N ASP A 119 5.38 1.01 41.69
CA ASP A 119 6.01 0.04 42.58
C ASP A 119 5.54 -1.40 42.31
N LEU A 120 6.03 -2.35 43.11
CA LEU A 120 5.70 -3.78 42.98
C LEU A 120 4.25 -4.12 43.39
N GLU A 121 3.53 -3.15 43.94
CA GLU A 121 2.12 -3.23 44.33
C GLU A 121 1.21 -2.41 43.38
N GLY A 122 1.76 -1.81 42.33
CA GLY A 122 1.04 -1.04 41.32
C GLY A 122 0.74 0.41 41.69
N ARG A 123 1.28 0.94 42.79
CA ARG A 123 1.11 2.35 43.19
C ARG A 123 2.05 3.23 42.36
N VAL A 124 1.57 4.40 41.95
CA VAL A 124 2.36 5.35 41.15
C VAL A 124 3.42 6.02 42.01
N ILE A 125 4.69 5.85 41.65
CA ILE A 125 5.85 6.47 42.28
C ILE A 125 6.09 7.87 41.70
N ALA A 126 6.01 7.98 40.38
CA ALA A 126 6.26 9.20 39.61
C ALA A 126 5.54 9.12 38.26
N VAL A 127 5.14 10.29 37.75
CA VAL A 127 4.64 10.51 36.38
C VAL A 127 5.08 11.91 35.92
N ASN A 128 5.32 12.10 34.61
CA ASN A 128 5.63 13.42 34.08
C ASN A 128 4.53 14.44 34.43
N SER A 129 4.95 15.67 34.72
CA SER A 129 4.09 16.82 35.03
C SER A 129 3.99 17.82 33.90
N LYS A 130 4.79 17.65 32.83
CA LYS A 130 4.81 18.48 31.64
C LYS A 130 4.71 17.65 30.35
N ASP A 131 4.24 18.29 29.29
CA ASP A 131 4.24 17.76 27.92
C ASP A 131 5.54 18.12 27.17
N GLY A 132 5.59 17.77 25.87
CA GLY A 132 6.75 17.99 25.01
C GLY A 132 7.03 19.46 24.69
N ASP A 133 6.10 20.37 24.98
CA ASP A 133 6.30 21.82 24.88
C ASP A 133 6.65 22.45 26.24
N GLY A 134 6.86 21.62 27.27
CA GLY A 134 7.06 22.06 28.65
C GLY A 134 5.80 22.59 29.35
N LYS A 135 4.61 22.43 28.75
CA LYS A 135 3.34 22.89 29.34
C LYS A 135 2.87 21.90 30.42
N PRO A 136 2.22 22.37 31.50
CA PRO A 136 1.71 21.47 32.54
C PRO A 136 0.63 20.50 32.02
N VAL A 137 0.66 19.25 32.50
CA VAL A 137 -0.34 18.21 32.19
C VAL A 137 -1.11 17.78 33.44
N GLN A 138 -2.34 17.28 33.29
CA GLN A 138 -3.20 16.92 34.41
C GLN A 138 -2.91 15.50 34.95
N SER A 139 -1.66 15.25 35.36
CA SER A 139 -1.22 13.92 35.82
C SER A 139 -1.36 13.69 37.33
N GLN A 140 -1.71 14.72 38.11
CA GLN A 140 -1.73 14.65 39.57
C GLN A 140 -2.69 13.60 40.13
N ASP A 141 -3.85 13.38 39.49
CA ASP A 141 -4.82 12.40 39.96
C ASP A 141 -4.38 10.95 39.74
N LEU A 142 -3.37 10.70 38.89
CA LEU A 142 -2.81 9.38 38.67
C LEU A 142 -2.14 8.82 39.93
N TYR A 143 -1.62 9.68 40.82
CA TYR A 143 -1.06 9.24 42.11
C TYR A 143 -2.08 8.58 43.05
N ARG A 144 -3.39 8.75 42.81
CA ARG A 144 -4.45 8.08 43.56
C ARG A 144 -4.82 6.71 42.98
N LYS A 145 -4.30 6.36 41.80
CA LYS A 145 -4.60 5.11 41.10
C LYS A 145 -3.67 3.98 41.54
N ASN A 146 -4.10 2.76 41.24
CA ASN A 146 -3.29 1.57 41.38
C ASN A 146 -3.43 0.70 40.12
N TYR A 147 -2.30 0.33 39.53
CA TYR A 147 -2.23 -0.38 38.26
C TYR A 147 -2.09 -1.89 38.41
N ARG A 148 -2.13 -2.44 39.62
CA ARG A 148 -1.91 -3.87 39.88
C ARG A 148 -2.80 -4.80 39.04
N GLU A 149 -3.99 -4.33 38.71
CA GLU A 149 -5.00 -5.12 38.00
C GLU A 149 -4.98 -4.91 36.48
N THR A 150 -4.13 -4.04 35.94
CA THR A 150 -4.02 -3.87 34.49
C THR A 150 -3.32 -5.05 33.83
N ALA A 151 -3.60 -5.24 32.52
CA ALA A 151 -3.00 -6.32 31.74
C ALA A 151 -1.47 -6.21 31.73
N TRP A 152 -0.93 -5.02 31.44
CA TRP A 152 0.51 -4.81 31.40
C TRP A 152 1.18 -5.10 32.74
N PHE A 153 0.62 -4.66 33.87
CA PHE A 153 1.23 -4.89 35.17
C PHE A 153 1.28 -6.38 35.51
N ARG A 154 0.15 -7.07 35.34
CA ARG A 154 0.06 -8.52 35.59
C ARG A 154 1.01 -9.30 34.68
N ALA A 155 1.13 -8.90 33.42
CA ALA A 155 2.04 -9.51 32.46
C ALA A 155 3.50 -9.33 32.90
N LEU A 156 3.94 -8.12 33.23
CA LEU A 156 5.31 -7.87 33.71
C LEU A 156 5.61 -8.59 35.02
N LYS A 157 4.64 -8.64 35.95
CA LYS A 157 4.77 -9.42 37.19
C LYS A 157 4.94 -10.92 36.92
N ALA A 158 4.27 -11.44 35.90
CA ALA A 158 4.39 -12.83 35.45
C ALA A 158 5.57 -13.06 34.49
N GLN A 159 6.40 -12.04 34.21
CA GLN A 159 7.48 -12.07 33.21
C GLN A 159 6.99 -12.48 31.81
N GLN A 160 5.77 -12.08 31.46
CA GLN A 160 5.16 -12.29 30.16
C GLN A 160 5.38 -11.04 29.30
N PHE A 161 6.34 -11.12 28.39
CA PHE A 161 6.70 -10.03 27.48
C PHE A 161 6.18 -10.30 26.06
N THR A 162 6.04 -9.25 25.26
CA THR A 162 5.63 -9.34 23.86
C THR A 162 6.84 -9.74 23.01
N THR A 163 7.08 -11.05 22.89
CA THR A 163 8.27 -11.63 22.25
C THR A 163 8.01 -12.18 20.85
N THR A 164 6.74 -12.37 20.46
CA THR A 164 6.35 -12.95 19.17
C THR A 164 5.01 -12.43 18.69
N MET A 165 4.79 -12.50 17.38
CA MET A 165 3.52 -12.22 16.69
C MET A 165 3.30 -13.28 15.59
N PRO A 166 2.05 -13.60 15.21
CA PRO A 166 1.72 -14.67 14.27
C PRO A 166 2.48 -14.64 12.93
N PHE A 167 2.81 -13.46 12.42
CA PHE A 167 3.46 -13.28 11.11
C PHE A 167 4.83 -12.58 11.18
N ALA A 168 5.47 -12.57 12.36
CA ALA A 168 6.83 -12.06 12.50
C ALA A 168 7.78 -12.82 11.55
N ALA A 169 8.63 -12.09 10.82
CA ALA A 169 9.61 -12.71 9.94
C ALA A 169 10.67 -13.49 10.75
N PRO A 170 11.33 -14.50 10.14
CA PRO A 170 12.44 -15.18 10.78
C PRO A 170 13.49 -14.19 11.30
N GLY A 171 13.86 -14.33 12.58
CA GLY A 171 14.80 -13.43 13.26
C GLY A 171 14.14 -12.28 14.04
N ASN A 172 12.86 -11.99 13.82
CA ASN A 172 12.13 -10.90 14.49
C ASN A 172 11.35 -11.33 15.75
N ALA A 173 11.72 -12.45 16.37
CA ALA A 173 11.12 -12.91 17.63
C ALA A 173 12.21 -13.18 18.68
N THR A 174 13.18 -12.26 18.78
CA THR A 174 14.39 -12.44 19.60
C THR A 174 14.49 -11.44 20.74
N MET A 175 13.74 -10.33 20.68
CA MET A 175 13.69 -9.35 21.76
C MET A 175 12.76 -9.79 22.90
N THR A 176 13.03 -9.29 24.10
CA THR A 176 12.26 -9.55 25.32
C THR A 176 12.32 -8.34 26.26
N GLY A 177 11.60 -8.38 27.38
CA GLY A 177 11.66 -7.36 28.44
C GLY A 177 10.58 -6.28 28.36
N THR A 178 9.81 -6.18 27.27
CA THR A 178 8.73 -5.20 27.15
C THR A 178 7.40 -5.89 26.86
N TYR A 179 6.35 -5.46 27.56
CA TYR A 179 4.96 -5.76 27.24
C TYR A 179 4.38 -4.60 26.44
N ILE A 180 3.60 -4.91 25.41
CA ILE A 180 2.97 -3.93 24.53
C ILE A 180 1.46 -4.00 24.65
N GLU A 181 0.85 -2.84 24.81
CA GLU A 181 -0.60 -2.66 24.65
C GLU A 181 -0.85 -2.11 23.25
N ASP A 182 -1.71 -2.82 22.50
CA ASP A 182 -2.15 -2.44 21.17
C ASP A 182 -2.90 -1.08 21.19
N LEU A 183 -3.19 -0.51 20.03
CA LEU A 183 -3.85 0.79 19.93
C LEU A 183 -5.18 0.78 20.69
N HIS A 184 -5.35 1.74 21.58
CA HIS A 184 -6.59 1.93 22.34
C HIS A 184 -6.79 3.40 22.70
N VAL A 185 -7.99 3.74 23.15
CA VAL A 185 -8.25 5.01 23.83
C VAL A 185 -7.87 4.84 25.31
N ASP A 186 -6.78 5.48 25.72
CA ASP A 186 -6.29 5.41 27.09
C ASP A 186 -7.04 6.43 27.99
N PRO A 187 -7.76 5.98 29.03
CA PRO A 187 -8.52 6.87 29.90
C PRO A 187 -7.63 7.77 30.77
N ASP A 188 -6.39 7.37 31.06
CA ASP A 188 -5.44 8.17 31.82
C ASP A 188 -4.89 9.30 30.95
N VAL A 189 -4.58 9.01 29.68
CA VAL A 189 -4.18 10.03 28.71
C VAL A 189 -5.31 11.04 28.51
N LYS A 190 -6.56 10.60 28.33
CA LYS A 190 -7.69 11.53 28.19
C LYS A 190 -7.90 12.42 29.40
N ALA A 191 -7.68 11.89 30.61
CA ALA A 191 -7.76 12.69 31.82
C ALA A 191 -6.61 13.70 31.91
N ALA A 192 -5.39 13.30 31.53
CA ALA A 192 -4.21 14.15 31.56
C ALA A 192 -4.19 15.24 30.47
N TYR A 193 -4.79 14.96 29.32
CA TYR A 193 -4.85 15.82 28.13
C TYR A 193 -6.30 16.08 27.68
N PRO A 194 -7.04 16.96 28.38
CA PRO A 194 -8.39 17.31 27.96
C PRO A 194 -8.41 17.94 26.56
N GLY A 195 -9.16 17.33 25.64
CA GLY A 195 -9.25 17.76 24.24
C GLY A 195 -8.48 16.87 23.27
N ASP A 196 -7.65 15.95 23.78
CA ASP A 196 -7.07 14.88 22.98
C ASP A 196 -8.00 13.65 22.95
N ASP A 197 -7.92 12.88 21.87
CA ASP A 197 -8.68 11.66 21.66
C ASP A 197 -8.17 10.47 22.49
N GLY A 198 -6.93 10.54 22.97
CA GLY A 198 -6.29 9.55 23.84
C GLY A 198 -5.81 8.29 23.10
N LEU A 199 -5.64 8.35 21.78
CA LEU A 199 -5.15 7.22 20.96
C LEU A 199 -3.70 6.90 21.33
N THR A 200 -3.52 5.74 21.97
CA THR A 200 -2.29 5.41 22.69
C THR A 200 -1.82 3.99 22.37
N LEU A 201 -0.49 3.87 22.26
CA LEU A 201 0.22 2.58 22.34
C LEU A 201 0.94 2.50 23.69
N GLY A 202 0.78 1.39 24.40
CA GLY A 202 1.42 1.20 25.71
C GLY A 202 2.69 0.37 25.57
N PHE A 203 3.78 0.84 26.18
CA PHE A 203 5.03 0.07 26.30
C PHE A 203 5.41 0.02 27.78
N SER A 204 5.54 -1.17 28.34
CA SER A 204 5.84 -1.34 29.77
C SER A 204 6.98 -2.33 29.97
N ALA A 205 7.90 -2.03 30.88
CA ALA A 205 9.05 -2.88 31.19
C ALA A 205 9.37 -2.92 32.69
N PRO A 206 9.92 -4.02 33.21
CA PRO A 206 10.40 -4.10 34.58
C PRO A 206 11.71 -3.32 34.74
N VAL A 207 11.85 -2.66 35.89
CA VAL A 207 13.09 -1.99 36.28
C VAL A 207 13.92 -2.96 37.12
N TYR A 208 15.11 -3.31 36.63
CA TYR A 208 16.02 -4.23 37.31
C TYR A 208 17.11 -3.51 38.11
N ARG A 209 17.45 -4.05 39.29
CA ARG A 209 18.67 -3.76 40.06
C ARG A 209 19.22 -5.07 40.60
N ASP A 210 20.48 -5.35 40.31
CA ASP A 210 21.18 -6.57 40.74
C ASP A 210 20.37 -7.86 40.43
N GLY A 211 19.78 -7.90 39.23
CA GLY A 211 18.96 -9.01 38.75
C GLY A 211 17.54 -9.11 39.36
N LYS A 212 17.15 -8.19 40.25
CA LYS A 212 15.82 -8.16 40.87
C LYS A 212 14.96 -7.05 40.28
N VAL A 213 13.67 -7.34 40.08
CA VAL A 213 12.69 -6.31 39.71
C VAL A 213 12.41 -5.44 40.94
N VAL A 214 12.52 -4.13 40.78
CA VAL A 214 12.35 -3.18 41.89
C VAL A 214 11.23 -2.16 41.68
N ALA A 215 10.71 -2.05 40.45
CA ALA A 215 9.61 -1.21 40.01
C ALA A 215 9.20 -1.64 38.58
N TYR A 216 8.14 -1.05 38.03
CA TYR A 216 7.77 -1.18 36.62
C TYR A 216 7.66 0.21 35.99
N TRP A 217 8.24 0.38 34.81
CA TRP A 217 8.16 1.60 34.01
C TRP A 217 7.17 1.39 32.86
N THR A 218 6.37 2.41 32.55
CA THR A 218 5.47 2.38 31.39
C THR A 218 5.44 3.72 30.66
N ASN A 219 5.45 3.66 29.34
CA ASN A 219 5.33 4.79 28.42
C ASN A 219 3.99 4.67 27.66
N ARG A 220 3.27 5.80 27.56
CA ARG A 220 2.05 5.97 26.76
C ARG A 220 2.41 6.77 25.51
N ALA A 221 2.65 6.08 24.40
CA ALA A 221 3.08 6.69 23.15
C ALA A 221 1.89 7.22 22.36
N LYS A 222 2.04 8.42 21.78
CA LYS A 222 1.07 9.06 20.90
C LYS A 222 0.92 8.23 19.61
N PHE A 223 -0.30 7.91 19.21
CA PHE A 223 -0.52 7.22 17.93
C PHE A 223 -0.13 8.08 16.71
N SER A 224 -0.02 9.40 16.89
CA SER A 224 0.42 10.34 15.85
C SER A 224 1.77 9.97 15.21
N LEU A 225 2.66 9.27 15.93
CA LEU A 225 3.92 8.77 15.36
C LEU A 225 3.69 7.83 14.17
N VAL A 226 2.64 7.01 14.22
CA VAL A 226 2.25 6.10 13.13
C VAL A 226 1.51 6.89 12.05
N GLU A 227 0.64 7.79 12.46
CA GLU A 227 -0.13 8.65 11.54
C GLU A 227 0.76 9.52 10.66
N ASP A 228 1.87 10.02 11.18
CA ASP A 228 2.80 10.83 10.40
C ASP A 228 3.51 10.00 9.33
N ILE A 229 3.77 8.71 9.56
CA ILE A 229 4.27 7.79 8.51
C ILE A 229 3.24 7.67 7.38
N LEU A 230 1.96 7.53 7.71
CA LEU A 230 0.86 7.47 6.75
C LEU A 230 0.73 8.79 5.98
N ARG A 231 0.82 9.92 6.69
CA ARG A 231 0.76 11.27 6.12
C ARG A 231 1.88 11.52 5.12
N THR A 232 3.13 11.27 5.52
CA THR A 232 4.29 11.42 4.65
C THR A 232 4.19 10.52 3.43
N THR A 233 3.75 9.26 3.59
CA THR A 233 3.58 8.34 2.46
C THR A 233 2.55 8.85 1.45
N GLN A 234 1.42 9.37 1.92
CA GLN A 234 0.43 9.95 1.03
C GLN A 234 0.96 11.20 0.32
N GLN A 235 1.73 12.05 1.01
CA GLN A 235 2.37 13.23 0.41
C GLN A 235 3.39 12.82 -0.68
N GLU A 236 4.17 11.78 -0.44
CA GLU A 236 5.08 11.18 -1.43
C GLU A 236 4.29 10.66 -2.65
N LEU A 237 3.16 9.98 -2.43
CA LEU A 237 2.28 9.49 -3.50
C LEU A 237 1.64 10.65 -4.29
N LYS A 238 1.21 11.72 -3.61
CA LYS A 238 0.69 12.95 -4.23
C LYS A 238 1.76 13.59 -5.12
N ALA A 239 2.98 13.74 -4.63
CA ALA A 239 4.12 14.23 -5.41
C ALA A 239 4.46 13.32 -6.60
N ALA A 240 4.24 12.02 -6.46
CA ALA A 240 4.46 11.04 -7.51
C ALA A 240 3.30 10.92 -8.53
N GLY A 241 2.31 11.81 -8.49
CA GLY A 241 1.20 11.87 -9.45
C GLY A 241 -0.08 11.16 -9.01
N PHE A 242 -0.18 10.72 -7.75
CA PHE A 242 -1.36 10.04 -7.19
C PHE A 242 -1.99 10.84 -6.05
N PRO A 243 -2.55 12.04 -6.31
CA PRO A 243 -3.11 12.91 -5.27
C PRO A 243 -4.31 12.28 -4.53
N GLY A 244 -5.03 11.37 -5.17
CA GLY A 244 -6.12 10.59 -4.57
C GLY A 244 -5.69 9.21 -4.07
N ALA A 245 -4.41 9.04 -3.71
CA ALA A 245 -3.98 7.84 -3.01
C ALA A 245 -4.53 7.83 -1.57
N SER A 246 -4.92 6.65 -1.10
CA SER A 246 -5.26 6.42 0.30
C SER A 246 -4.32 5.41 0.95
N VAL A 247 -4.06 5.60 2.23
CA VAL A 247 -3.26 4.71 3.07
C VAL A 247 -4.10 4.31 4.28
N VAL A 248 -4.35 3.02 4.43
CA VAL A 248 -5.18 2.46 5.51
C VAL A 248 -4.36 1.47 6.31
N LEU A 249 -4.42 1.61 7.63
CA LEU A 249 -3.82 0.69 8.60
C LEU A 249 -4.92 -0.11 9.28
N LEU A 250 -4.73 -1.42 9.39
CA LEU A 250 -5.69 -2.36 9.96
C LEU A 250 -5.09 -3.14 11.13
N ASP A 251 -5.93 -3.49 12.10
CA ASP A 251 -5.61 -4.42 13.18
C ASP A 251 -5.47 -5.86 12.67
N LYS A 252 -5.17 -6.78 13.60
CA LYS A 252 -5.04 -8.21 13.34
C LYS A 252 -6.28 -8.91 12.76
N ASP A 253 -7.46 -8.33 12.93
CA ASP A 253 -8.74 -8.88 12.48
C ASP A 253 -9.27 -8.15 11.22
N GLY A 254 -8.62 -7.06 10.79
CA GLY A 254 -9.02 -6.22 9.67
C GLY A 254 -9.83 -4.97 10.05
N ARG A 255 -9.90 -4.60 11.33
CA ARG A 255 -10.52 -3.33 11.76
C ARG A 255 -9.63 -2.15 11.47
N ILE A 256 -10.24 -1.02 11.12
CA ILE A 256 -9.51 0.19 10.77
C ILE A 256 -8.85 0.80 12.01
N LEU A 257 -7.52 0.95 11.99
CA LEU A 257 -6.75 1.67 13.01
C LEU A 257 -6.45 3.11 12.57
N ALA A 258 -6.21 3.31 11.27
CA ALA A 258 -6.09 4.63 10.66
C ALA A 258 -6.56 4.56 9.21
N ASP A 259 -7.19 5.61 8.73
CA ASP A 259 -7.71 5.71 7.36
C ASP A 259 -7.45 7.11 6.81
N TYR A 260 -6.36 7.22 6.06
CA TYR A 260 -5.99 8.46 5.40
C TYR A 260 -6.35 8.43 3.92
N ASP A 261 -7.50 9.03 3.60
CA ASP A 261 -8.00 9.24 2.24
C ASP A 261 -8.39 10.73 2.05
N PRO A 262 -7.43 11.61 1.68
CA PRO A 262 -7.71 13.04 1.57
C PRO A 262 -8.64 13.37 0.39
N ALA A 263 -8.73 12.52 -0.63
CA ALA A 263 -9.64 12.74 -1.76
C ALA A 263 -11.12 12.62 -1.33
N GLU A 264 -11.41 11.71 -0.39
CA GLU A 264 -12.76 11.56 0.16
C GLU A 264 -13.01 12.52 1.33
N ALA A 265 -12.00 12.76 2.17
CA ALA A 265 -12.19 13.51 3.40
C ALA A 265 -12.24 15.05 3.20
N SER A 266 -11.79 15.56 2.04
CA SER A 266 -11.61 17.01 1.80
C SER A 266 -10.78 17.72 2.88
N THR A 267 -9.93 16.96 3.58
CA THR A 267 -9.01 17.44 4.61
C THR A 267 -7.66 16.73 4.45
N GLU A 268 -6.57 17.43 4.77
CA GLU A 268 -5.22 16.86 4.79
C GLU A 268 -4.87 16.21 6.14
N GLN A 269 -5.83 16.13 7.07
CA GLN A 269 -5.68 15.48 8.37
C GLN A 269 -6.27 14.06 8.36
N ILE A 270 -5.66 13.16 9.13
CA ILE A 270 -6.27 11.86 9.45
C ILE A 270 -7.45 12.13 10.40
N ARG A 271 -8.60 11.52 10.11
CA ARG A 271 -9.84 11.74 10.86
C ARG A 271 -9.99 10.71 11.97
N HIS A 272 -10.16 11.16 13.20
CA HIS A 272 -10.47 10.30 14.34
C HIS A 272 -11.97 10.06 14.49
N ASP A 273 -12.56 9.31 13.55
CA ASP A 273 -13.97 8.93 13.65
C ASP A 273 -14.14 7.59 14.37
N PHE A 274 -14.44 7.62 15.66
CA PHE A 274 -14.63 6.42 16.50
C PHE A 274 -15.86 5.57 16.14
N THR A 275 -16.74 6.04 15.26
CA THR A 275 -17.79 5.18 14.67
C THR A 275 -17.21 4.18 13.64
N THR A 276 -16.00 4.46 13.16
CA THR A 276 -15.30 3.68 12.14
C THR A 276 -13.98 3.09 12.67
N LEU A 277 -13.17 3.91 13.35
CA LEU A 277 -11.92 3.48 13.96
C LEU A 277 -12.18 2.42 15.03
N MET A 278 -11.36 1.36 15.01
CA MET A 278 -11.39 0.18 15.89
C MET A 278 -12.73 -0.58 15.90
N THR A 279 -13.69 -0.22 15.05
CA THR A 279 -15.04 -0.79 15.03
C THR A 279 -15.39 -1.39 13.67
N THR A 280 -15.13 -0.67 12.58
CA THR A 280 -15.42 -1.15 11.22
C THR A 280 -14.36 -2.15 10.78
N ASN A 281 -14.79 -3.38 10.49
CA ASN A 281 -13.94 -4.44 9.94
C ASN A 281 -14.05 -4.50 8.40
N LEU A 282 -12.92 -4.34 7.71
CA LEU A 282 -12.86 -4.45 6.26
C LEU A 282 -12.72 -5.89 5.75
N ALA A 283 -12.26 -6.83 6.57
CA ALA A 283 -12.15 -8.24 6.21
C ALA A 283 -13.55 -8.87 6.01
N ASP A 284 -14.53 -8.44 6.81
CA ASP A 284 -15.92 -8.87 6.73
C ASP A 284 -16.60 -8.46 5.41
N ARG A 285 -16.07 -7.43 4.74
CA ARG A 285 -16.55 -6.97 3.42
C ARG A 285 -16.07 -7.82 2.25
N GLY A 286 -15.27 -8.86 2.51
CA GLY A 286 -14.87 -9.81 1.47
C GLY A 286 -13.77 -9.32 0.52
N LEU A 287 -13.15 -8.16 0.80
CA LEU A 287 -12.15 -7.56 -0.08
C LEU A 287 -10.87 -8.42 -0.11
N THR A 288 -10.42 -8.81 -1.31
CA THR A 288 -9.31 -9.75 -1.50
C THR A 288 -7.99 -9.23 -0.95
N ALA A 289 -7.68 -7.94 -1.15
CA ALA A 289 -6.50 -7.29 -0.59
C ALA A 289 -6.49 -7.35 0.94
N VAL A 290 -7.62 -7.06 1.59
CA VAL A 290 -7.75 -7.07 3.05
C VAL A 290 -7.56 -8.49 3.59
N LYS A 291 -8.24 -9.48 2.99
CA LYS A 291 -8.11 -10.89 3.37
C LYS A 291 -6.67 -11.40 3.20
N GLY A 292 -6.00 -10.98 2.14
CA GLY A 292 -4.59 -11.30 1.91
C GLY A 292 -3.71 -10.72 3.01
N ALA A 293 -3.85 -9.42 3.28
CA ALA A 293 -3.04 -8.71 4.25
C ALA A 293 -3.22 -9.26 5.68
N VAL A 294 -4.47 -9.44 6.13
CA VAL A 294 -4.78 -10.02 7.46
C VAL A 294 -4.28 -11.46 7.60
N ALA A 295 -4.21 -12.21 6.50
CA ALA A 295 -3.64 -13.55 6.47
C ALA A 295 -2.10 -13.59 6.38
N GLY A 296 -1.42 -12.47 6.63
CA GLY A 296 0.05 -12.39 6.61
C GLY A 296 0.67 -12.29 5.22
N LYS A 297 -0.13 -12.09 4.17
CA LYS A 297 0.36 -12.04 2.79
C LYS A 297 0.70 -10.62 2.36
N THR A 298 1.56 -10.56 1.34
CA THR A 298 1.95 -9.34 0.64
C THR A 298 1.58 -9.50 -0.82
N GLY A 299 1.05 -8.44 -1.44
CA GLY A 299 0.66 -8.49 -2.85
C GLY A 299 -0.05 -7.22 -3.30
N PHE A 300 -0.74 -7.32 -4.44
CA PHE A 300 -1.67 -6.30 -4.90
C PHE A 300 -2.94 -6.93 -5.44
N ALA A 301 -4.04 -6.16 -5.45
CA ALA A 301 -5.30 -6.55 -6.05
C ALA A 301 -6.11 -5.32 -6.50
N ASN A 302 -6.96 -5.51 -7.49
CA ASN A 302 -7.98 -4.53 -7.84
C ASN A 302 -9.20 -4.79 -6.96
N VAL A 303 -9.54 -3.83 -6.09
CA VAL A 303 -10.64 -3.94 -5.13
C VAL A 303 -11.52 -2.70 -5.17
N LEU A 304 -12.80 -2.87 -4.87
CA LEU A 304 -13.69 -1.72 -4.71
C LEU A 304 -13.31 -0.97 -3.44
N HIS A 305 -13.26 0.35 -3.53
CA HIS A 305 -13.01 1.18 -2.39
C HIS A 305 -14.13 1.04 -1.35
N HIS A 306 -13.75 0.94 -0.07
CA HIS A 306 -14.71 0.64 0.99
C HIS A 306 -15.72 1.76 1.26
N ARG A 307 -15.45 3.02 0.88
CA ARG A 307 -16.37 4.15 1.08
C ARG A 307 -17.28 4.42 -0.11
N ASN A 308 -16.72 4.51 -1.32
CA ASN A 308 -17.43 5.01 -2.50
C ASN A 308 -17.64 3.94 -3.60
N GLY A 309 -17.12 2.72 -3.41
CA GLY A 309 -17.27 1.63 -4.38
C GLY A 309 -16.47 1.79 -5.69
N VAL A 310 -15.59 2.79 -5.81
CA VAL A 310 -14.76 2.99 -7.00
C VAL A 310 -13.66 1.93 -7.05
N LEU A 311 -13.41 1.36 -8.23
CA LEU A 311 -12.34 0.38 -8.42
C LEU A 311 -10.96 1.03 -8.17
N ARG A 312 -10.23 0.50 -7.18
CA ARG A 312 -8.89 0.92 -6.83
C ARG A 312 -7.90 -0.22 -7.06
N MET A 313 -6.68 0.15 -7.44
CA MET A 313 -5.53 -0.74 -7.39
C MET A 313 -4.92 -0.61 -6.01
N THR A 314 -4.89 -1.70 -5.26
CA THR A 314 -4.47 -1.71 -3.85
C THR A 314 -3.27 -2.63 -3.69
N GLY A 315 -2.12 -2.05 -3.32
CA GLY A 315 -1.00 -2.79 -2.75
C GLY A 315 -1.23 -3.04 -1.27
N TYR A 316 -0.82 -4.21 -0.78
CA TYR A 316 -1.04 -4.60 0.60
C TYR A 316 0.11 -5.44 1.17
N THR A 317 0.27 -5.35 2.48
CA THR A 317 1.21 -6.18 3.24
C THR A 317 0.76 -6.35 4.68
N HIS A 318 1.38 -7.30 5.37
CA HIS A 318 1.31 -7.47 6.82
C HIS A 318 2.64 -7.04 7.46
N LEU A 319 2.60 -6.46 8.66
CA LEU A 319 3.81 -6.13 9.44
C LEU A 319 4.56 -7.41 9.81
N LYS A 320 5.89 -7.36 9.80
CA LYS A 320 6.74 -8.55 10.01
C LYS A 320 7.73 -8.35 11.14
N GLY A 321 7.66 -7.23 11.85
CA GLY A 321 8.65 -6.83 12.82
C GLY A 321 9.95 -6.37 12.17
N ALA A 322 10.89 -5.91 12.99
CA ALA A 322 12.21 -5.48 12.53
C ALA A 322 13.24 -5.66 13.66
N LEU A 323 14.49 -5.97 13.31
CA LEU A 323 15.62 -5.93 14.24
C LEU A 323 15.43 -6.79 15.51
N GLY A 324 14.70 -7.90 15.42
CA GLY A 324 14.40 -8.76 16.57
C GLY A 324 13.07 -8.49 17.27
N TYR A 325 12.45 -7.33 17.02
CA TYR A 325 11.11 -6.97 17.49
C TYR A 325 10.01 -7.60 16.62
N PRO A 326 8.95 -8.19 17.20
CA PRO A 326 7.97 -8.99 16.46
C PRO A 326 6.92 -8.22 15.67
N GLY A 327 6.86 -6.89 15.78
CA GLY A 327 5.82 -6.09 15.13
C GLY A 327 4.51 -6.02 15.94
N MET A 328 3.46 -5.49 15.31
CA MET A 328 2.13 -5.28 15.93
C MET A 328 1.02 -6.17 15.37
N ASN A 329 1.32 -7.12 14.48
CA ASN A 329 0.31 -7.95 13.80
C ASN A 329 -0.76 -7.13 13.04
N TRP A 330 -0.34 -5.98 12.51
CA TRP A 330 -1.18 -5.07 11.74
C TRP A 330 -0.96 -5.25 10.23
N SER A 331 -1.88 -4.70 9.44
CA SER A 331 -1.80 -4.72 7.97
C SER A 331 -1.85 -3.32 7.38
N VAL A 332 -1.15 -3.11 6.27
CA VAL A 332 -1.16 -1.84 5.53
C VAL A 332 -1.77 -2.05 4.14
N LEU A 333 -2.64 -1.12 3.74
CA LEU A 333 -3.19 -1.02 2.40
C LEU A 333 -2.83 0.34 1.81
N VAL A 334 -2.32 0.34 0.59
CA VAL A 334 -2.06 1.55 -0.20
C VAL A 334 -2.88 1.45 -1.47
N SER A 335 -3.83 2.37 -1.65
CA SER A 335 -4.80 2.29 -2.75
C SER A 335 -4.78 3.54 -3.61
N VAL A 336 -4.80 3.36 -4.93
CA VAL A 336 -4.92 4.45 -5.89
C VAL A 336 -6.07 4.19 -6.86
N ASN A 337 -6.60 5.25 -7.48
CA ASN A 337 -7.59 5.10 -8.54
C ASN A 337 -6.99 4.27 -9.69
N HIS A 338 -7.66 3.19 -10.08
CA HIS A 338 -7.21 2.31 -11.16
C HIS A 338 -6.96 3.08 -12.47
N ALA A 339 -7.86 3.99 -12.84
CA ALA A 339 -7.73 4.76 -14.08
C ALA A 339 -6.45 5.62 -14.11
N GLY A 340 -6.06 6.19 -12.96
CA GLY A 340 -4.81 6.92 -12.82
C GLY A 340 -3.59 6.00 -12.81
N ALA A 341 -3.68 4.85 -12.14
CA ALA A 341 -2.59 3.86 -12.05
C ALA A 341 -2.24 3.22 -13.41
N THR A 342 -3.21 3.08 -14.29
CA THR A 342 -3.06 2.40 -15.59
C THR A 342 -3.17 3.36 -16.78
N ALA A 343 -3.12 4.67 -16.56
CA ALA A 343 -3.34 5.68 -17.60
C ALA A 343 -2.39 5.51 -18.79
N ASP A 344 -1.11 5.26 -18.53
CA ASP A 344 -0.09 5.05 -19.57
C ASP A 344 -0.34 3.77 -20.36
N ALA A 345 -0.71 2.68 -19.68
CA ALA A 345 -1.04 1.40 -20.32
C ALA A 345 -2.27 1.53 -21.23
N GLN A 346 -3.31 2.23 -20.75
CA GLN A 346 -4.52 2.51 -21.53
C GLN A 346 -4.24 3.42 -22.72
N ALA A 347 -3.35 4.41 -22.58
CA ALA A 347 -2.96 5.30 -23.67
C ALA A 347 -2.23 4.52 -24.78
N ILE A 348 -1.31 3.61 -24.43
CA ILE A 348 -0.62 2.75 -25.40
C ILE A 348 -1.62 1.88 -26.16
N ASN A 349 -2.51 1.17 -25.44
CA ASN A 349 -3.49 0.29 -26.06
C ASN A 349 -4.43 1.08 -26.99
N ARG A 350 -4.94 2.23 -26.55
CA ARG A 350 -5.78 3.11 -27.36
C ARG A 350 -5.08 3.59 -28.63
N ASN A 351 -3.83 4.06 -28.52
CA ASN A 351 -3.08 4.58 -29.66
C ASN A 351 -2.76 3.47 -30.68
N VAL A 352 -2.41 2.27 -30.20
CA VAL A 352 -2.19 1.09 -31.07
C VAL A 352 -3.49 0.68 -31.75
N LEU A 353 -4.61 0.66 -31.03
CA LEU A 353 -5.91 0.33 -31.61
C LEU A 353 -6.32 1.33 -32.70
N ILE A 354 -6.15 2.63 -32.45
CA ILE A 354 -6.40 3.68 -33.44
C ILE A 354 -5.50 3.48 -34.67
N ALA A 355 -4.21 3.20 -34.48
CA ALA A 355 -3.28 2.95 -35.58
C ALA A 355 -3.72 1.73 -36.43
N ILE A 356 -4.14 0.63 -35.79
CA ILE A 356 -4.66 -0.55 -36.49
C ILE A 356 -5.91 -0.19 -37.31
N ILE A 357 -6.86 0.54 -36.73
CA ILE A 357 -8.08 0.96 -37.43
C ILE A 357 -7.76 1.84 -38.64
N VAL A 358 -6.88 2.83 -38.48
CA VAL A 358 -6.45 3.73 -39.56
C VAL A 358 -5.77 2.95 -40.68
N CYS A 359 -4.84 2.05 -40.34
CA CYS A 359 -4.15 1.24 -41.34
C CYS A 359 -5.10 0.28 -42.06
N VAL A 360 -6.04 -0.38 -41.38
CA VAL A 360 -7.05 -1.23 -42.03
C VAL A 360 -7.93 -0.41 -42.98
N ALA A 361 -8.34 0.80 -42.55
CA ALA A 361 -9.13 1.72 -43.37
C ALA A 361 -8.38 2.20 -44.63
N LEU A 362 -7.04 2.25 -44.61
CA LEU A 362 -6.21 2.59 -45.78
C LEU A 362 -5.87 1.37 -46.65
N ILE A 363 -5.54 0.22 -46.07
CA ILE A 363 -5.16 -0.99 -46.80
C ILE A 363 -6.31 -1.53 -47.64
N LEU A 364 -7.54 -1.47 -47.12
CA LEU A 364 -8.72 -2.01 -47.82
C LEU A 364 -8.99 -1.30 -49.17
N PRO A 365 -9.09 0.04 -49.26
CA PRO A 365 -9.27 0.72 -50.54
C PRO A 365 -8.04 0.59 -51.45
N ILE A 366 -6.81 0.68 -50.91
CA ILE A 366 -5.58 0.53 -51.70
C ILE A 366 -5.50 -0.87 -52.32
N GLY A 367 -5.78 -1.91 -51.54
CA GLY A 367 -5.81 -3.30 -52.01
C GLY A 367 -6.86 -3.52 -53.10
N ILE A 368 -8.02 -2.88 -53.01
CA ILE A 368 -9.05 -2.90 -54.07
C ILE A 368 -8.56 -2.18 -55.33
N ILE A 369 -7.92 -1.01 -55.20
CA ILE A 369 -7.39 -0.23 -56.34
C ILE A 369 -6.29 -1.01 -57.06
N ILE A 370 -5.28 -1.48 -56.33
CA ILE A 370 -4.16 -2.27 -56.90
C ILE A 370 -4.70 -3.56 -57.51
N GLY A 371 -5.61 -4.26 -56.82
CA GLY A 371 -6.26 -5.46 -57.34
C GLY A 371 -6.97 -5.20 -58.67
N ARG A 372 -7.69 -4.06 -58.80
CA ARG A 372 -8.35 -3.68 -60.06
C ARG A 372 -7.36 -3.32 -61.17
N ILE A 373 -6.27 -2.62 -60.84
CA ILE A 373 -5.23 -2.25 -61.82
C ILE A 373 -4.52 -3.50 -62.34
N GLY A 374 -4.05 -4.38 -61.45
CA GLY A 374 -3.36 -5.61 -61.81
C GLY A 374 -4.24 -6.55 -62.64
N VAL A 375 -5.52 -6.71 -62.26
CA VAL A 375 -6.47 -7.53 -63.04
C VAL A 375 -6.72 -6.96 -64.42
N ARG A 376 -6.87 -5.64 -64.57
CA ARG A 376 -7.02 -5.02 -65.90
C ARG A 376 -5.82 -5.29 -66.80
N GLY A 377 -4.60 -5.24 -66.24
CA GLY A 377 -3.37 -5.58 -66.97
C GLY A 377 -3.37 -7.03 -67.45
N ILE A 378 -3.63 -7.96 -66.53
CA ILE A 378 -3.66 -9.41 -66.83
C ILE A 378 -4.78 -9.75 -67.81
N SER A 379 -5.97 -9.19 -67.65
CA SER A 379 -7.10 -9.42 -68.56
C SER A 379 -6.77 -8.98 -69.98
N ARG A 380 -6.10 -7.82 -70.18
CA ARG A 380 -5.68 -7.37 -71.51
C ARG A 380 -4.69 -8.34 -72.18
N VAL A 381 -3.71 -8.84 -71.42
CA VAL A 381 -2.73 -9.81 -71.94
C VAL A 381 -3.41 -11.16 -72.22
N SER A 382 -4.29 -11.61 -71.32
CA SER A 382 -5.06 -12.84 -71.50
C SER A 382 -5.97 -12.78 -72.73
N GLU A 383 -6.67 -11.65 -72.94
CA GLU A 383 -7.53 -11.44 -74.12
C GLU A 383 -6.70 -11.42 -75.41
N ALA A 384 -5.53 -10.77 -75.40
CA ALA A 384 -4.63 -10.77 -76.55
C ALA A 384 -4.08 -12.17 -76.85
N ALA A 385 -3.68 -12.93 -75.82
CA ALA A 385 -3.22 -14.31 -75.97
C ALA A 385 -4.32 -15.24 -76.53
N VAL A 386 -5.57 -15.07 -76.09
CA VAL A 386 -6.73 -15.81 -76.64
C VAL A 386 -6.96 -15.46 -78.12
N LYS A 387 -6.86 -14.18 -78.49
CA LYS A 387 -6.99 -13.73 -79.90
C LYS A 387 -5.86 -14.27 -80.78
N LEU A 388 -4.62 -14.27 -80.28
CA LEU A 388 -3.45 -14.87 -80.95
C LEU A 388 -3.61 -16.38 -81.13
N ALA A 389 -4.04 -17.10 -80.09
CA ALA A 389 -4.34 -18.53 -80.18
C ALA A 389 -5.49 -18.85 -81.16
N GLY A 390 -6.42 -17.91 -81.34
CA GLY A 390 -7.49 -17.96 -82.34
C GLY A 390 -7.08 -17.55 -83.76
N GLY A 391 -5.79 -17.26 -84.02
CA GLY A 391 -5.24 -16.98 -85.35
C GLY A 391 -5.08 -15.50 -85.72
N ALA A 392 -5.35 -14.55 -84.82
CA ALA A 392 -5.16 -13.11 -85.05
C ALA A 392 -3.71 -12.67 -84.73
N ILE A 393 -2.80 -12.91 -85.68
CA ILE A 393 -1.34 -12.73 -85.53
C ILE A 393 -0.90 -11.26 -85.47
N ASP A 394 -1.81 -10.33 -85.75
CA ASP A 394 -1.61 -8.87 -85.73
C ASP A 394 -1.97 -8.21 -84.38
N THR A 395 -2.40 -9.00 -83.39
CA THR A 395 -2.81 -8.49 -82.08
C THR A 395 -1.62 -7.91 -81.30
N ARG A 396 -1.59 -6.60 -81.09
CA ARG A 396 -0.59 -5.91 -80.25
C ARG A 396 -1.15 -5.53 -78.88
N VAL A 397 -0.38 -5.76 -77.82
CA VAL A 397 -0.68 -5.27 -76.48
C VAL A 397 0.02 -3.91 -76.29
N PRO A 398 -0.70 -2.79 -76.14
CA PRO A 398 -0.08 -1.50 -75.89
C PRO A 398 0.54 -1.48 -74.48
N VAL A 399 1.86 -1.29 -74.40
CA VAL A 399 2.59 -1.09 -73.13
C VAL A 399 2.49 0.38 -72.77
N THR A 400 1.76 0.68 -71.69
CA THR A 400 1.54 2.05 -71.20
C THR A 400 2.24 2.33 -69.87
N THR A 401 3.00 1.37 -69.34
CA THR A 401 3.67 1.46 -68.03
C THR A 401 5.19 1.41 -68.21
N THR A 402 5.91 2.13 -67.35
CA THR A 402 7.38 2.22 -67.34
C THR A 402 8.04 1.40 -66.23
N ASP A 403 7.27 0.65 -65.44
CA ASP A 403 7.80 -0.19 -64.37
C ASP A 403 8.49 -1.44 -64.93
N GLU A 404 9.55 -1.88 -64.24
CA GLU A 404 10.63 -2.75 -64.71
C GLU A 404 10.18 -3.99 -65.51
N ILE A 405 10.92 -4.26 -66.61
CA ILE A 405 10.81 -5.41 -67.52
C ILE A 405 11.48 -6.64 -66.91
#